data_AF-A0A9W6J1Y8-F1
#
_entry.id   AF-A0A9W6J1Y8-F1
#
_cell.length_a   1.000
_cell.length_b   1.000
_cell.length_c   1.000
_cell.angle_alpha   90.00
_cell.angle_beta   90.00
_cell.angle_gamma   90.00
#
_symmetry.space_group_name_H-M   'P 1'
#
loop_
_entity.id
_entity.type
_entity.pdbx_description
1 polymer ?
#
loop_
_entity_poly.entity_id
_entity_poly.type
_entity_poly.pdbx_seq_one_letter_code
_entity_poly.pdbx_strand_id
1 'polypeptide(L)'
;MIESLELDMEYNSKKEFSTALTKAISGREAAISGIKELKMSPSLNDFIKNLKPGIKDLSKDIFGYVPNNAQVLEICKLAHSHFSKEIESVYSTGVVIAGFGEDELFPSMYQLVVDGKLGSFTRIWHSKPPIDVNKNKDHCGVIPFAQKDMAHLFMEGIAPSHLIFAREIFSRVLREKSNSIIKDYVHDEDQQLVEGILQDKENAAIIEGIGKEFMDFRKESYVDPIIETISALPKEEMAFMAKSLVELTALRSRFASVIESVGGEIDVAIITKSDGFIWISRKHYFNLALNGEFLHRKDLQRRKADAKKDGD
;
A
#
# COMPACT_ATOMS: atom_id res chain seq x y z
N MET A 1 -44.16 12.04 -11.67
CA MET A 1 -43.19 11.28 -12.50
C MET A 1 -42.59 10.08 -11.75
N ILE A 2 -42.60 10.04 -10.41
CA ILE A 2 -42.27 8.82 -9.62
C ILE A 2 -43.53 7.97 -9.36
N GLU A 3 -44.72 8.58 -9.30
CA GLU A 3 -46.02 7.88 -9.10
C GLU A 3 -46.37 6.90 -10.25
N SER A 4 -45.74 7.02 -11.42
CA SER A 4 -45.95 6.08 -12.53
C SER A 4 -45.13 4.78 -12.42
N LEU A 5 -44.34 4.60 -11.36
CA LEU A 5 -43.62 3.36 -11.05
C LEU A 5 -44.35 2.50 -9.99
N GLU A 6 -45.45 2.98 -9.42
CA GLU A 6 -46.24 2.25 -8.40
C GLU A 6 -47.15 1.17 -8.99
N LEU A 7 -47.23 1.07 -10.31
CA LEU A 7 -48.08 0.11 -11.00
C LEU A 7 -47.27 -1.15 -11.34
N ASP A 8 -47.68 -2.28 -10.79
CA ASP A 8 -47.20 -3.66 -11.01
C ASP A 8 -46.08 -4.21 -10.08
N MET A 9 -45.89 -3.67 -8.88
CA MET A 9 -45.15 -4.41 -7.84
C MET A 9 -46.10 -5.22 -6.96
N GLU A 10 -45.86 -6.52 -6.78
CA GLU A 10 -46.68 -7.44 -5.96
C GLU A 10 -46.69 -7.14 -4.44
N TYR A 11 -46.16 -5.99 -4.01
CA TYR A 11 -45.97 -5.66 -2.60
C TYR A 11 -46.95 -4.61 -2.12
N ASN A 12 -47.66 -4.92 -1.03
CA ASN A 12 -48.73 -4.08 -0.48
C ASN A 12 -48.20 -3.03 0.51
N SER A 13 -46.90 -3.04 0.82
CA SER A 13 -46.27 -2.02 1.66
C SER A 13 -44.76 -1.88 1.42
N LYS A 14 -44.21 -0.71 1.77
CA LYS A 14 -42.76 -0.46 1.77
C LYS A 14 -41.98 -1.48 2.62
N LYS A 15 -42.55 -1.92 3.73
CA LYS A 15 -41.96 -2.92 4.64
C LYS A 15 -41.88 -4.29 3.98
N GLU A 16 -42.93 -4.67 3.26
CA GLU A 16 -42.99 -5.93 2.51
C GLU A 16 -41.96 -5.95 1.38
N PHE A 17 -41.90 -4.89 0.58
CA PHE A 17 -40.89 -4.72 -0.47
C PHE A 17 -39.45 -4.79 0.09
N SER A 18 -39.17 -4.03 1.17
CA SER A 18 -37.83 -4.04 1.79
C SER A 18 -37.43 -5.42 2.34
N THR A 19 -38.41 -6.20 2.82
CA THR A 19 -38.18 -7.56 3.31
C THR A 19 -37.90 -8.52 2.15
N ALA A 20 -38.68 -8.41 1.07
CA ALA A 20 -38.49 -9.22 -0.14
C ALA A 20 -37.16 -8.93 -0.83
N LEU A 21 -36.80 -7.64 -0.97
CA LEU A 21 -35.52 -7.19 -1.53
C LEU A 21 -34.33 -7.77 -0.76
N THR A 22 -34.33 -7.62 0.57
CA THR A 22 -33.27 -8.17 1.43
C THR A 22 -33.17 -9.68 1.28
N LYS A 23 -34.31 -10.39 1.30
CA LYS A 23 -34.35 -11.86 1.16
C LYS A 23 -33.81 -12.32 -0.20
N ALA A 24 -34.20 -11.66 -1.29
CA ALA A 24 -33.76 -11.99 -2.64
C ALA A 24 -32.25 -11.76 -2.83
N ILE A 25 -31.71 -10.65 -2.29
CA ILE A 25 -30.28 -10.34 -2.32
C ILE A 25 -29.50 -11.37 -1.51
N SER A 26 -29.88 -11.61 -0.24
CA SER A 26 -29.17 -12.56 0.64
C SER A 26 -29.22 -14.00 0.11
N GLY A 27 -30.34 -14.43 -0.49
CA GLY A 27 -30.44 -15.76 -1.09
C GLY A 27 -29.45 -15.98 -2.24
N ARG A 28 -29.17 -14.94 -3.02
CA ARG A 28 -28.20 -15.00 -4.13
C ARG A 28 -26.77 -14.81 -3.68
N GLU A 29 -26.55 -13.96 -2.69
CA GLU A 29 -25.25 -13.85 -2.03
C GLU A 29 -24.83 -15.20 -1.43
N ALA A 30 -25.75 -15.92 -0.77
CA ALA A 30 -25.53 -17.30 -0.31
C ALA A 30 -25.23 -18.30 -1.44
N ALA A 31 -25.88 -18.15 -2.61
CA ALA A 31 -25.59 -19.00 -3.77
C ALA A 31 -24.19 -18.74 -4.37
N ILE A 32 -23.66 -17.53 -4.20
CA ILE A 32 -22.33 -17.12 -4.68
C ILE A 32 -21.25 -17.41 -3.62
N SER A 33 -21.55 -17.28 -2.33
CA SER A 33 -20.58 -17.45 -1.24
C SER A 33 -20.03 -18.89 -1.13
N GLY A 34 -20.75 -19.88 -1.66
CA GLY A 34 -20.28 -21.26 -1.80
C GLY A 34 -19.29 -21.49 -2.94
N ILE A 35 -19.09 -20.51 -3.83
CA ILE A 35 -18.17 -20.61 -4.97
C ILE A 35 -16.74 -20.30 -4.50
N LYS A 36 -15.89 -21.34 -4.43
CA LYS A 36 -14.49 -21.20 -4.00
C LYS A 36 -13.66 -20.27 -4.89
N GLU A 37 -13.93 -20.25 -6.20
CA GLU A 37 -13.26 -19.39 -7.18
C GLU A 37 -14.21 -18.94 -8.28
N LEU A 38 -14.37 -17.62 -8.42
CA LEU A 38 -14.99 -17.02 -9.60
C LEU A 38 -13.98 -17.04 -10.75
N LYS A 39 -14.31 -17.68 -11.88
CA LYS A 39 -13.52 -17.55 -13.11
C LYS A 39 -13.92 -16.28 -13.85
N MET A 40 -13.44 -15.14 -13.38
CA MET A 40 -13.74 -13.83 -13.96
C MET A 40 -12.44 -13.04 -14.15
N SER A 41 -12.21 -12.51 -15.34
CA SER A 41 -11.10 -11.58 -15.59
C SER A 41 -11.46 -10.15 -15.20
N PRO A 42 -10.46 -9.26 -15.02
CA PRO A 42 -10.70 -7.84 -14.77
C PRO A 42 -11.33 -7.09 -15.96
N SER A 43 -11.50 -7.74 -17.12
CA SER A 43 -12.05 -7.08 -18.31
C SER A 43 -13.53 -6.77 -18.13
N LEU A 44 -13.94 -5.59 -18.61
CA LEU A 44 -15.35 -5.18 -18.59
C LEU A 44 -16.26 -6.21 -19.30
N ASN A 45 -15.77 -6.81 -20.39
CA ASN A 45 -16.54 -7.80 -21.16
C ASN A 45 -16.81 -9.08 -20.35
N ASP A 46 -15.81 -9.61 -19.64
CA ASP A 46 -16.02 -10.78 -18.78
C ASP A 46 -16.88 -10.43 -17.57
N PHE A 47 -16.74 -9.23 -17.03
CA PHE A 47 -17.58 -8.74 -15.94
C PHE A 47 -19.06 -8.67 -16.36
N ILE A 48 -19.35 -8.11 -17.54
CA ILE A 48 -20.70 -8.08 -18.12
C ILE A 48 -21.24 -9.50 -18.34
N LYS A 49 -20.43 -10.39 -18.92
CA LYS A 49 -20.83 -11.77 -19.22
C LYS A 49 -21.27 -12.52 -17.96
N ASN A 50 -20.55 -12.35 -16.86
CA ASN A 50 -20.81 -13.05 -15.60
C ASN A 50 -21.96 -12.45 -14.79
N LEU A 51 -22.12 -11.12 -14.76
CA LEU A 51 -23.13 -10.46 -13.91
C LEU A 51 -24.48 -10.23 -14.60
N LYS A 52 -24.51 -10.15 -15.93
CA LYS A 52 -25.73 -9.88 -16.70
C LYS A 52 -26.89 -10.83 -16.38
N PRO A 53 -26.70 -12.17 -16.29
CA PRO A 53 -27.79 -13.08 -15.92
C PRO A 53 -28.34 -12.77 -14.53
N GLY A 54 -27.45 -12.64 -13.54
CA GLY A 54 -27.82 -12.34 -12.16
C GLY A 54 -28.60 -11.02 -12.01
N ILE A 55 -28.20 -9.95 -12.71
CA ILE A 55 -28.91 -8.67 -12.67
C ILE A 55 -30.31 -8.80 -13.27
N LYS A 56 -30.44 -9.47 -14.43
CA LYS A 56 -31.74 -9.66 -15.09
C LYS A 56 -32.68 -10.49 -14.23
N ASP A 57 -32.19 -11.60 -13.70
CA ASP A 57 -32.97 -12.45 -12.84
C ASP A 57 -33.36 -11.70 -11.56
N LEU A 58 -32.49 -10.84 -11.02
CA LEU A 58 -32.73 -10.16 -9.74
C LEU A 58 -33.85 -9.14 -9.91
N SER A 59 -33.75 -8.39 -11.01
CA SER A 59 -34.74 -7.41 -11.36
C SER A 59 -36.09 -8.05 -11.68
N LYS A 60 -36.09 -9.22 -12.35
CA LYS A 60 -37.32 -9.95 -12.64
C LYS A 60 -38.00 -10.43 -11.34
N ASP A 61 -37.23 -10.99 -10.42
CA ASP A 61 -37.76 -11.55 -9.17
C ASP A 61 -38.31 -10.48 -8.22
N ILE A 62 -37.71 -9.29 -8.21
CA ILE A 62 -38.10 -8.20 -7.28
C ILE A 62 -39.09 -7.24 -7.93
N PHE A 63 -38.90 -6.89 -9.20
CA PHE A 63 -39.65 -5.81 -9.85
C PHE A 63 -40.60 -6.32 -10.93
N GLY A 64 -40.67 -7.62 -11.19
CA GLY A 64 -41.41 -8.18 -12.34
C GLY A 64 -40.85 -7.73 -13.71
N TYR A 65 -39.72 -7.02 -13.69
CA TYR A 65 -39.18 -6.29 -14.83
C TYR A 65 -37.84 -6.87 -15.26
N VAL A 66 -37.70 -7.17 -16.54
CA VAL A 66 -36.42 -7.58 -17.13
C VAL A 66 -35.76 -6.37 -17.78
N PRO A 67 -34.65 -5.85 -17.21
CA PRO A 67 -33.96 -4.69 -17.75
C PRO A 67 -33.39 -5.01 -19.13
N ASN A 68 -33.44 -4.00 -19.99
CA ASN A 68 -32.86 -4.09 -21.33
C ASN A 68 -31.33 -4.16 -21.27
N ASN A 69 -30.69 -4.51 -22.38
CA ASN A 69 -29.23 -4.69 -22.41
C ASN A 69 -28.45 -3.40 -22.10
N ALA A 70 -29.00 -2.21 -22.40
CA ALA A 70 -28.35 -0.93 -22.11
C ALA A 70 -28.36 -0.62 -20.60
N GLN A 71 -29.49 -0.84 -19.93
CA GLN A 71 -29.59 -0.67 -18.47
C GLN A 71 -28.66 -1.63 -17.73
N VAL A 72 -28.63 -2.91 -18.13
CA VAL A 72 -27.73 -3.89 -17.52
C VAL A 72 -26.26 -3.53 -17.77
N LEU A 73 -25.94 -2.99 -18.94
CA LEU A 73 -24.60 -2.52 -19.26
C LEU A 73 -24.14 -1.40 -18.32
N GLU A 74 -24.99 -0.39 -18.06
CA GLU A 74 -24.64 0.71 -17.15
C GLU A 74 -24.47 0.23 -15.70
N ILE A 75 -25.32 -0.70 -15.23
CA ILE A 75 -25.15 -1.31 -13.90
C ILE A 75 -23.82 -2.08 -13.82
N CYS A 76 -23.50 -2.88 -14.85
CA CYS A 76 -22.23 -3.60 -14.92
C CYS A 76 -21.03 -2.64 -14.96
N LYS A 77 -21.11 -1.51 -15.68
CA LYS A 77 -20.05 -0.50 -15.71
C LYS A 77 -19.85 0.16 -14.34
N LEU A 78 -20.93 0.49 -13.64
CA LEU A 78 -20.85 1.06 -12.29
C LEU A 78 -20.20 0.09 -11.32
N ALA A 79 -20.68 -1.16 -11.27
CA ALA A 79 -20.09 -2.19 -10.44
C ALA A 79 -18.63 -2.45 -10.82
N HIS A 80 -18.32 -2.62 -12.11
CA HIS A 80 -16.95 -2.81 -12.60
C HIS A 80 -16.05 -1.65 -12.17
N SER A 81 -16.52 -0.40 -12.28
CA SER A 81 -15.77 0.77 -11.82
C SER A 81 -15.42 0.66 -10.34
N HIS A 82 -16.37 0.31 -9.47
CA HIS A 82 -16.07 0.10 -8.04
C HIS A 82 -15.06 -1.03 -7.78
N PHE A 83 -15.07 -2.09 -8.60
CA PHE A 83 -14.10 -3.19 -8.48
C PHE A 83 -12.74 -2.91 -9.11
N SER A 84 -12.67 -1.98 -10.07
CA SER A 84 -11.47 -1.66 -10.87
C SER A 84 -10.80 -0.35 -10.49
N LYS A 85 -11.44 0.50 -9.68
CA LYS A 85 -10.83 1.72 -9.13
C LYS A 85 -9.78 1.37 -8.08
N GLU A 86 -8.75 2.21 -8.01
CA GLU A 86 -7.65 2.16 -7.04
C GLU A 86 -8.14 2.53 -5.61
N ILE A 87 -8.94 1.66 -4.99
CA ILE A 87 -9.32 1.80 -3.59
C ILE A 87 -8.44 0.86 -2.79
N GLU A 88 -7.55 1.42 -1.96
CA GLU A 88 -6.64 0.65 -1.13
C GLU A 88 -7.42 -0.21 -0.12
N SER A 89 -7.22 -1.53 -0.18
CA SER A 89 -7.67 -2.43 0.88
C SER A 89 -6.78 -2.30 2.12
N VAL A 90 -7.40 -2.47 3.30
CA VAL A 90 -6.69 -2.61 4.58
C VAL A 90 -5.73 -3.82 4.62
N TYR A 91 -5.84 -4.75 3.67
CA TYR A 91 -5.03 -5.98 3.59
C TYR A 91 -4.12 -6.01 2.35
N SER A 92 -3.38 -4.92 2.12
CA SER A 92 -2.45 -4.82 0.99
C SER A 92 -1.09 -5.45 1.30
N THR A 93 -0.38 -5.88 0.26
CA THR A 93 1.00 -6.40 0.33
C THR A 93 1.84 -5.78 -0.78
N GLY A 94 3.02 -5.28 -0.43
CA GLY A 94 3.99 -4.79 -1.39
C GLY A 94 4.85 -5.91 -1.95
N VAL A 95 5.04 -5.93 -3.26
CA VAL A 95 5.99 -6.78 -3.97
C VAL A 95 7.03 -5.89 -4.64
N VAL A 96 8.30 -6.20 -4.39
CA VAL A 96 9.43 -5.49 -4.98
C VAL A 96 10.24 -6.45 -5.82
N ILE A 97 10.51 -6.06 -7.05
CA ILE A 97 11.40 -6.77 -7.97
C ILE A 97 12.56 -5.82 -8.25
N ALA A 98 13.77 -6.20 -7.86
CA ALA A 98 14.97 -5.38 -8.02
C ALA A 98 16.11 -6.22 -8.61
N GLY A 99 16.93 -5.62 -9.48
CA GLY A 99 18.07 -6.30 -10.08
C GLY A 99 18.55 -5.62 -11.35
N PHE A 100 19.15 -6.40 -12.25
CA PHE A 100 19.63 -5.95 -13.55
C PHE A 100 18.98 -6.82 -14.64
N GLY A 101 18.39 -6.16 -15.64
CA GLY A 101 18.02 -6.80 -16.90
C GLY A 101 19.26 -7.26 -17.68
N GLU A 102 19.06 -8.11 -18.69
CA GLU A 102 20.14 -8.66 -19.52
C GLU A 102 20.95 -7.53 -20.19
N ASP A 103 20.24 -6.59 -20.81
CA ASP A 103 20.81 -5.43 -21.51
C ASP A 103 21.00 -4.19 -20.62
N GLU A 104 20.62 -4.24 -19.34
CA GLU A 104 20.73 -3.10 -18.43
C GLU A 104 22.13 -2.98 -17.84
N LEU A 105 22.68 -1.76 -17.82
CA LEU A 105 23.99 -1.46 -17.23
C LEU A 105 23.88 -1.17 -15.72
N PHE A 106 22.78 -0.54 -15.32
CA PHE A 106 22.48 -0.11 -13.96
C PHE A 106 21.25 -0.84 -13.42
N PRO A 107 21.07 -0.89 -12.08
CA PRO A 107 19.93 -1.60 -11.51
C PRO A 107 18.61 -0.90 -11.80
N SER A 108 17.56 -1.71 -11.88
CA SER A 108 16.17 -1.28 -12.02
C SER A 108 15.33 -1.92 -10.92
N MET A 109 14.24 -1.25 -10.54
CA MET A 109 13.33 -1.71 -9.52
C MET A 109 11.87 -1.41 -9.87
N TYR A 110 11.03 -2.44 -9.71
CA TYR A 110 9.60 -2.38 -9.88
C TYR A 110 8.92 -2.61 -8.54
N GLN A 111 7.96 -1.74 -8.22
CA GLN A 111 7.14 -1.86 -7.02
C GLN A 111 5.67 -2.04 -7.42
N LEU A 112 5.08 -3.12 -6.91
CA LEU A 112 3.68 -3.45 -7.10
C LEU A 112 3.04 -3.54 -5.72
N VAL A 113 1.81 -3.07 -5.59
CA VAL A 113 0.99 -3.37 -4.42
C VAL A 113 -0.18 -4.24 -4.86
N VAL A 114 -0.29 -5.38 -4.20
CA VAL A 114 -1.36 -6.35 -4.40
C VAL A 114 -2.32 -6.33 -3.23
N ASP A 115 -3.61 -6.46 -3.48
CA ASP A 115 -4.62 -6.42 -2.42
C ASP A 115 -5.78 -7.40 -2.69
N GLY A 116 -5.45 -8.68 -2.50
CA GLY A 116 -6.38 -9.80 -2.64
C GLY A 116 -6.55 -10.28 -4.08
N LYS A 117 -7.70 -10.90 -4.36
CA LYS A 117 -8.00 -11.51 -5.65
C LYS A 117 -9.39 -11.13 -6.15
N LEU A 118 -9.51 -10.91 -7.45
CA LEU A 118 -10.77 -10.93 -8.17
C LEU A 118 -10.83 -12.22 -8.96
N GLY A 119 -11.59 -13.19 -8.45
CA GLY A 119 -11.62 -14.51 -9.05
C GLY A 119 -10.27 -15.23 -8.98
N SER A 120 -9.70 -15.56 -10.15
CA SER A 120 -8.35 -16.14 -10.28
C SER A 120 -7.25 -15.10 -10.51
N PHE A 121 -7.58 -13.81 -10.52
CA PHE A 121 -6.62 -12.73 -10.80
C PHE A 121 -6.24 -12.02 -9.51
N THR A 122 -4.94 -11.91 -9.24
CA THR A 122 -4.43 -11.04 -8.17
C THR A 122 -4.73 -9.60 -8.53
N ARG A 123 -5.37 -8.86 -7.64
CA ARG A 123 -5.62 -7.44 -7.86
C ARG A 123 -4.34 -6.66 -7.59
N ILE A 124 -3.95 -5.83 -8.55
CA ILE A 124 -2.85 -4.87 -8.43
C ILE A 124 -3.50 -3.49 -8.48
N TRP A 125 -3.24 -2.66 -7.47
CA TRP A 125 -3.94 -1.37 -7.33
C TRP A 125 -2.99 -0.17 -7.34
N HIS A 126 -1.71 -0.38 -7.02
CA HIS A 126 -0.71 0.67 -7.11
C HIS A 126 0.58 0.10 -7.71
N SER A 127 0.90 0.50 -8.93
CA SER A 127 2.25 0.38 -9.47
C SER A 127 2.87 1.76 -9.42
N LYS A 128 3.90 1.93 -8.58
CA LYS A 128 4.74 3.11 -8.76
C LYS A 128 5.46 2.98 -10.10
N PRO A 129 5.79 4.11 -10.76
CA PRO A 129 6.68 4.05 -11.91
C PRO A 129 7.96 3.31 -11.53
N PRO A 130 8.52 2.48 -12.43
CA PRO A 130 9.76 1.79 -12.14
C PRO A 130 10.86 2.80 -11.86
N ILE A 131 11.70 2.47 -10.89
CA ILE A 131 12.92 3.20 -10.61
C ILE A 131 14.01 2.58 -11.46
N ASP A 132 14.36 3.26 -12.53
CA ASP A 132 15.26 2.78 -13.56
C ASP A 132 16.44 3.75 -13.66
N VAL A 133 17.56 3.34 -13.07
CA VAL A 133 18.79 4.14 -13.03
C VAL A 133 19.44 4.23 -14.43
N ASN A 134 19.10 3.33 -15.36
CA ASN A 134 19.58 3.42 -16.74
C ASN A 134 19.03 4.64 -17.47
N LYS A 135 17.77 5.03 -17.17
CA LYS A 135 17.12 6.22 -17.74
C LYS A 135 17.44 7.49 -16.96
N ASN A 136 17.72 7.36 -15.68
CA ASN A 136 18.00 8.48 -14.78
C ASN A 136 19.33 8.23 -14.08
N LYS A 137 20.43 8.53 -14.78
CA LYS A 137 21.79 8.15 -14.36
C LYS A 137 22.26 8.78 -13.05
N ASP A 138 21.61 9.86 -12.62
CA ASP A 138 21.90 10.53 -11.35
C ASP A 138 21.03 10.00 -10.19
N HIS A 139 20.22 8.96 -10.40
CA HIS A 139 19.42 8.37 -9.32
C HIS A 139 20.25 7.41 -8.46
N CYS A 140 20.60 7.91 -7.28
CA CYS A 140 20.96 7.11 -6.10
C CYS A 140 19.86 7.32 -5.04
N GLY A 141 19.56 6.31 -4.22
CA GLY A 141 18.50 6.47 -3.22
C GLY A 141 18.38 5.32 -2.22
N VAL A 142 17.84 5.65 -1.05
CA VAL A 142 17.40 4.69 -0.03
C VAL A 142 15.89 4.58 -0.09
N ILE A 143 15.38 3.38 -0.30
CA ILE A 143 13.95 3.16 -0.53
C ILE A 143 13.39 2.23 0.54
N PRO A 144 12.78 2.78 1.61
CA PRO A 144 12.18 1.97 2.65
C PRO A 144 10.80 1.44 2.23
N PHE A 145 10.56 0.15 2.44
CA PHE A 145 9.29 -0.52 2.14
C PHE A 145 8.42 -0.80 3.37
N ALA A 146 9.05 -1.23 4.48
CA ALA A 146 8.39 -1.48 5.77
C ALA A 146 8.28 -0.18 6.59
N GLN A 147 8.17 -0.24 7.92
CA GLN A 147 8.13 0.92 8.82
C GLN A 147 9.18 1.99 8.42
N LYS A 148 8.70 3.10 7.84
CA LYS A 148 9.58 4.08 7.15
C LYS A 148 10.09 5.19 8.07
N ASP A 149 9.53 5.33 9.26
CA ASP A 149 9.76 6.49 10.13
C ASP A 149 11.24 6.72 10.44
N MET A 150 12.01 5.66 10.72
CA MET A 150 13.44 5.77 11.03
C MET A 150 14.29 6.04 9.81
N ALA A 151 13.94 5.45 8.66
CA ALA A 151 14.61 5.80 7.41
C ALA A 151 14.37 7.27 7.05
N HIS A 152 13.12 7.76 7.14
CA HIS A 152 12.81 9.17 6.87
C HIS A 152 13.47 10.12 7.87
N LEU A 153 13.47 9.79 9.17
CA LEU A 153 14.15 10.60 10.18
C LEU A 153 15.65 10.68 9.92
N PHE A 154 16.28 9.57 9.56
CA PHE A 154 17.70 9.53 9.23
C PHE A 154 18.01 10.35 7.96
N MET A 155 17.23 10.17 6.90
CA MET A 155 17.44 10.82 5.61
C MET A 155 17.10 12.31 5.60
N GLU A 156 16.03 12.70 6.28
CA GLU A 156 15.43 14.04 6.16
C GLU A 156 15.53 14.87 7.45
N GLY A 157 16.21 14.35 8.48
CA GLY A 157 16.46 15.01 9.77
C GLY A 157 15.25 15.15 10.70
N ILE A 158 14.05 14.78 10.26
CA ILE A 158 12.80 14.93 11.02
C ILE A 158 11.82 13.82 10.70
N ALA A 159 11.08 13.36 11.71
CA ALA A 159 10.07 12.32 11.55
C ALA A 159 8.82 12.88 10.84
N PRO A 160 8.17 12.11 9.94
CA PRO A 160 6.98 12.55 9.22
C PRO A 160 5.83 13.02 10.13
N SER A 161 5.65 12.39 11.29
CA SER A 161 4.64 12.78 12.28
C SER A 161 4.82 14.21 12.78
N HIS A 162 6.06 14.69 12.91
CA HIS A 162 6.33 16.06 13.33
C HIS A 162 5.98 17.07 12.25
N LEU A 163 6.10 16.70 10.96
CA LEU A 163 5.68 17.55 9.84
C LEU A 163 4.17 17.72 9.80
N ILE A 164 3.43 16.61 10.00
CA ILE A 164 1.97 16.61 10.08
C ILE A 164 1.54 17.52 11.23
N PHE A 165 2.12 17.31 12.41
CA PHE A 165 1.83 18.12 13.60
C PHE A 165 2.15 19.61 13.39
N ALA A 166 3.30 19.94 12.78
CA ALA A 166 3.66 21.33 12.49
C ALA A 166 2.64 21.98 11.53
N ARG A 167 2.23 21.26 10.47
CA ARG A 167 1.20 21.73 9.53
C ARG A 167 -0.14 21.95 10.23
N GLU A 168 -0.54 21.07 11.14
CA GLU A 168 -1.76 21.22 11.94
C GLU A 168 -1.69 22.45 12.86
N ILE A 169 -0.55 22.70 13.50
CA ILE A 169 -0.33 23.91 14.30
C ILE A 169 -0.48 25.16 13.44
N PHE A 170 0.21 25.24 12.30
CA PHE A 170 0.12 26.41 11.42
C PHE A 170 -1.32 26.63 10.93
N SER A 171 -2.00 25.56 10.52
CA SER A 171 -3.40 25.61 10.09
C SER A 171 -4.30 26.18 11.18
N ARG A 172 -4.14 25.69 12.42
CA ARG A 172 -4.93 26.12 13.56
C ARG A 172 -4.65 27.57 13.94
N VAL A 173 -3.38 27.96 14.07
CA VAL A 173 -2.98 29.33 14.45
C VAL A 173 -3.46 30.35 13.43
N LEU A 174 -3.28 30.08 12.12
CA LEU A 174 -3.72 30.98 11.06
C LEU A 174 -5.25 31.12 11.05
N ARG A 175 -5.98 30.02 11.21
CA ARG A 175 -7.44 30.04 11.29
C ARG A 175 -7.95 30.79 12.52
N GLU A 176 -7.36 30.58 13.69
CA GLU A 176 -7.68 31.32 14.92
C GLU A 176 -7.45 32.83 14.74
N LYS A 177 -6.31 33.21 14.13
CA LYS A 177 -5.99 34.60 13.78
C LYS A 177 -7.01 35.19 12.80
N SER A 178 -7.33 34.50 11.71
CA SER A 178 -8.30 34.99 10.71
C SER A 178 -9.70 35.14 11.31
N ASN A 179 -10.15 34.17 12.11
CA ASN A 179 -11.44 34.25 12.80
C ASN A 179 -11.51 35.42 13.77
N SER A 180 -10.44 35.71 14.52
CA SER A 180 -10.39 36.87 15.41
C SER A 180 -10.54 38.17 14.61
N ILE A 181 -9.78 38.32 13.53
CA ILE A 181 -9.82 39.53 12.69
C ILE A 181 -11.21 39.72 12.07
N ILE A 182 -11.79 38.66 11.51
CA ILE A 182 -13.13 38.73 10.91
C ILE A 182 -14.15 39.17 11.96
N LYS A 183 -14.12 38.56 13.15
CA LYS A 183 -15.04 38.89 14.24
C LYS A 183 -14.88 40.33 14.74
N ASP A 184 -13.64 40.81 14.83
CA ASP A 184 -13.33 42.11 15.40
C ASP A 184 -13.59 43.28 14.42
N TYR A 185 -13.48 43.04 13.10
CA TYR A 185 -13.49 44.10 12.09
C TYR A 185 -14.57 43.97 10.99
N VAL A 186 -15.22 42.81 10.82
CA VAL A 186 -16.31 42.60 9.86
C VAL A 186 -17.61 42.44 10.63
N HIS A 187 -18.49 43.44 10.56
CA HIS A 187 -19.72 43.45 11.35
C HIS A 187 -20.94 42.86 10.63
N ASP A 188 -20.86 42.71 9.30
CA ASP A 188 -21.92 42.14 8.47
C ASP A 188 -21.76 40.62 8.34
N GLU A 189 -22.81 39.85 8.65
CA GLU A 189 -22.74 38.38 8.71
C GLU A 189 -22.48 37.73 7.35
N ASP A 190 -23.04 38.27 6.26
CA ASP A 190 -22.81 37.76 4.91
C ASP A 190 -21.36 38.04 4.47
N GLN A 191 -20.82 39.22 4.81
CA GLN A 191 -19.41 39.54 4.58
C GLN A 191 -18.46 38.70 5.43
N GLN A 192 -18.81 38.35 6.67
CA GLN A 192 -18.00 37.44 7.50
C GLN A 192 -17.84 36.08 6.84
N LEU A 193 -18.90 35.53 6.23
CA LEU A 193 -18.84 34.26 5.51
C LEU A 193 -17.91 34.35 4.29
N VAL A 194 -18.04 35.40 3.49
CA VAL A 194 -17.21 35.61 2.30
C VAL A 194 -15.74 35.79 2.70
N GLU A 195 -15.46 36.61 3.70
CA GLU A 195 -14.10 36.85 4.19
C GLU A 195 -13.50 35.57 4.80
N GLY A 196 -14.30 34.76 5.50
CA GLY A 196 -13.86 33.46 6.02
C GLY A 196 -13.37 32.52 4.91
N ILE A 197 -14.11 32.43 3.80
CA ILE A 197 -13.72 31.61 2.65
C ILE A 197 -12.44 32.15 2.00
N LEU A 198 -12.30 33.47 1.88
CA LEU A 198 -11.09 34.09 1.32
C LEU A 198 -9.87 33.83 2.21
N GLN A 199 -10.00 34.03 3.52
CA GLN A 199 -8.94 33.77 4.49
C GLN A 199 -8.55 32.29 4.53
N ASP A 200 -9.50 31.35 4.45
CA ASP A 200 -9.19 29.92 4.39
C ASP A 200 -8.34 29.58 3.15
N LYS A 201 -8.65 30.19 2.00
CA LYS A 201 -7.87 30.03 0.76
C LYS A 201 -6.47 30.63 0.89
N GLU A 202 -6.35 31.84 1.44
CA GLU A 202 -5.05 32.50 1.65
C GLU A 202 -4.19 31.74 2.66
N ASN A 203 -4.78 31.30 3.78
CA ASN A 203 -4.11 30.50 4.79
C ASN A 203 -3.58 29.19 4.19
N ALA A 204 -4.37 28.51 3.35
CA ALA A 204 -3.93 27.31 2.65
C ALA A 204 -2.69 27.57 1.77
N ALA A 205 -2.67 28.67 1.03
CA ALA A 205 -1.53 29.05 0.19
C ALA A 205 -0.28 29.39 1.02
N ILE A 206 -0.44 30.06 2.17
CA ILE A 206 0.67 30.34 3.11
C ILE A 206 1.25 29.03 3.65
N ILE A 207 0.39 28.10 4.09
CA ILE A 207 0.82 26.80 4.64
C ILE A 207 1.55 25.98 3.57
N GLU A 208 1.08 26.01 2.33
CA GLU A 208 1.75 25.37 1.20
C GLU A 208 3.14 26.00 0.94
N GLY A 209 3.23 27.33 0.98
CA GLY A 209 4.49 28.07 0.84
C GLY A 209 5.52 27.70 1.92
N ILE A 210 5.11 27.74 3.19
CA ILE A 210 5.96 27.32 4.33
C ILE A 210 6.37 25.85 4.17
N GLY A 211 5.43 24.99 3.77
CA GLY A 211 5.69 23.57 3.56
C GLY A 211 6.74 23.33 2.47
N LYS A 212 6.70 24.12 1.39
CA LYS A 212 7.68 24.06 0.30
C LYS A 212 9.05 24.56 0.76
N GLU A 213 9.14 25.73 1.39
CA GLU A 213 10.42 26.26 1.89
C GLU A 213 11.09 25.30 2.87
N PHE A 214 10.30 24.69 3.76
CA PHE A 214 10.83 23.71 4.71
C PHE A 214 11.26 22.41 4.03
N MET A 215 10.56 21.99 2.97
CA MET A 215 10.96 20.85 2.15
C MET A 215 12.29 21.11 1.44
N ASP A 216 12.44 22.28 0.81
CA ASP A 216 13.65 22.67 0.10
C ASP A 216 14.85 22.75 1.06
N PHE A 217 14.69 23.39 2.23
CA PHE A 217 15.71 23.42 3.28
C PHE A 217 16.13 22.02 3.72
N ARG A 218 15.18 21.13 3.98
CA ARG A 218 15.47 19.75 4.42
C ARG A 218 16.20 18.95 3.36
N LYS A 219 15.81 19.15 2.09
CA LYS A 219 16.46 18.50 0.97
C LYS A 219 17.94 18.91 0.90
N GLU A 220 18.21 20.21 0.85
CA GLU A 220 19.56 20.75 0.74
C GLU A 220 20.44 20.43 1.96
N SER A 221 19.86 20.49 3.17
CA SER A 221 20.64 20.39 4.42
C SER A 221 20.86 18.96 4.90
N TYR A 222 19.99 18.01 4.52
CA TYR A 222 20.03 16.63 5.04
C TYR A 222 20.02 15.58 3.93
N VAL A 223 19.07 15.67 2.99
CA VAL A 223 18.87 14.61 1.99
C VAL A 223 20.02 14.57 1.00
N ASP A 224 20.33 15.70 0.36
CA ASP A 224 21.33 15.78 -0.71
C ASP A 224 22.73 15.36 -0.22
N PRO A 225 23.23 15.81 0.96
CA PRO A 225 24.52 15.33 1.50
C PRO A 225 24.58 13.82 1.74
N ILE A 226 23.48 13.22 2.19
CA ILE A 226 23.42 11.77 2.42
C ILE A 226 23.42 11.03 1.08
N ILE A 227 22.64 11.49 0.09
CA ILE A 227 22.60 10.88 -1.25
C ILE A 227 23.96 10.96 -1.93
N GLU A 228 24.64 12.11 -1.86
CA GLU A 228 26.01 12.28 -2.35
C GLU A 228 26.96 11.28 -1.69
N THR A 229 26.89 11.13 -0.36
CA THR A 229 27.69 10.15 0.37
C THR A 229 27.42 8.72 -0.10
N ILE A 230 26.15 8.32 -0.21
CA ILE A 230 25.75 6.96 -0.63
C ILE A 230 26.23 6.68 -2.05
N SER A 231 26.17 7.67 -2.95
CA SER A 231 26.60 7.50 -4.35
C SER A 231 28.08 7.11 -4.47
N ALA A 232 28.90 7.45 -3.47
CA ALA A 232 30.32 7.11 -3.40
C ALA A 232 30.64 5.91 -2.49
N LEU A 233 29.64 5.30 -1.83
CA LEU A 233 29.88 4.19 -0.91
C LEU A 233 30.28 2.91 -1.66
N PRO A 234 31.30 2.18 -1.17
CA PRO A 234 31.52 0.79 -1.55
C PRO A 234 30.30 -0.08 -1.27
N LYS A 235 30.14 -1.17 -2.03
CA LYS A 235 28.98 -2.07 -1.93
C LYS A 235 28.82 -2.67 -0.52
N GLU A 236 29.92 -2.96 0.16
CA GLU A 236 29.94 -3.48 1.53
C GLU A 236 29.40 -2.47 2.54
N GLU A 237 29.78 -1.19 2.41
CA GLU A 237 29.30 -0.10 3.26
C GLU A 237 27.82 0.20 3.01
N MET A 238 27.37 0.12 1.75
CA MET A 238 25.94 0.22 1.43
C MET A 238 25.11 -0.87 2.13
N ALA A 239 25.60 -2.11 2.15
CA ALA A 239 24.94 -3.20 2.86
C ALA A 239 24.92 -2.99 4.38
N PHE A 240 26.02 -2.50 4.96
CA PHE A 240 26.08 -2.15 6.37
C PHE A 240 25.06 -1.06 6.72
N MET A 241 25.02 0.03 5.95
CA MET A 241 24.05 1.12 6.12
C MET A 241 22.60 0.62 6.06
N ALA A 242 22.27 -0.19 5.04
CA ALA A 242 20.93 -0.76 4.90
C ALA A 242 20.54 -1.59 6.14
N LYS A 243 21.47 -2.41 6.65
CA LYS A 243 21.27 -3.19 7.88
C LYS A 243 20.97 -2.29 9.07
N SER A 244 21.81 -1.27 9.29
CA SER A 244 21.68 -0.36 10.42
C SER A 244 20.34 0.40 10.42
N LEU A 245 19.84 0.82 9.26
CA LEU A 245 18.52 1.46 9.16
C LEU A 245 17.37 0.53 9.59
N VAL A 246 17.44 -0.75 9.21
CA VAL A 246 16.45 -1.75 9.63
C VAL A 246 16.60 -2.05 11.13
N GLU A 247 17.83 -2.15 11.64
CA GLU A 247 18.11 -2.33 13.07
C GLU A 247 17.55 -1.16 13.91
N LEU A 248 17.76 0.08 13.48
CA LEU A 248 17.21 1.27 14.14
C LEU A 248 15.67 1.25 14.17
N THR A 249 15.05 0.80 13.07
CA THR A 249 13.60 0.65 12.98
C THR A 249 13.09 -0.40 13.97
N ALA A 250 13.69 -1.59 13.98
CA ALA A 250 13.33 -2.66 14.91
C ALA A 250 13.57 -2.25 16.37
N LEU A 251 14.68 -1.54 16.65
CA LEU A 251 15.00 -1.03 17.97
C LEU A 251 13.92 -0.06 18.46
N ARG A 252 13.52 0.92 17.65
CA ARG A 252 12.46 1.86 18.01
C ARG A 252 11.15 1.14 18.30
N SER A 253 10.73 0.21 17.43
CA SER A 253 9.47 -0.52 17.61
C SER A 253 9.43 -1.31 18.92
N ARG A 254 10.54 -1.98 19.27
CA ARG A 254 10.69 -2.70 20.55
C ARG A 254 10.51 -1.81 21.77
N PHE A 255 11.02 -0.58 21.75
CA PHE A 255 10.97 0.33 22.90
C PHE A 255 9.73 1.22 22.93
N ALA A 256 9.09 1.46 21.78
CA ALA A 256 7.93 2.33 21.65
C ALA A 256 6.58 1.60 21.88
N SER A 257 6.57 0.30 22.21
CA SER A 257 5.36 -0.52 22.35
C SER A 257 4.44 -0.49 21.11
N VAL A 258 5.02 -0.27 19.93
CA VAL A 258 4.32 -0.33 18.65
C VAL A 258 4.35 -1.78 18.14
N ILE A 259 3.27 -2.25 17.51
CA ILE A 259 3.22 -3.58 16.90
C ILE A 259 4.42 -3.73 15.94
N GLU A 260 5.27 -4.71 16.21
CA GLU A 260 6.43 -5.02 15.37
C GLU A 260 5.93 -5.56 14.02
N SER A 261 6.15 -4.79 12.95
CA SER A 261 6.07 -5.31 11.57
C SER A 261 7.44 -5.81 11.08
N VAL A 262 8.51 -5.41 11.77
CA VAL A 262 9.89 -5.79 11.50
C VAL A 262 10.51 -6.19 12.84
N GLY A 263 10.91 -7.46 12.97
CA GLY A 263 11.53 -8.01 14.16
C GLY A 263 12.38 -9.23 13.81
N GLY A 264 13.35 -9.56 14.67
CA GLY A 264 14.26 -10.67 14.47
C GLY A 264 15.61 -10.29 13.84
N GLU A 265 16.35 -11.30 13.38
CA GLU A 265 17.65 -11.12 12.73
C GLU A 265 17.48 -10.60 11.30
N ILE A 266 18.39 -9.72 10.89
CA ILE A 266 18.33 -9.03 9.59
C ILE A 266 19.29 -9.69 8.61
N ASP A 267 18.71 -10.22 7.53
CA ASP A 267 19.43 -10.73 6.37
C ASP A 267 19.63 -9.60 5.35
N VAL A 268 20.83 -9.54 4.77
CA VAL A 268 21.23 -8.50 3.82
C VAL A 268 21.87 -9.16 2.61
N ALA A 269 21.40 -8.77 1.43
CA ALA A 269 21.95 -9.17 0.16
C ALA A 269 22.33 -7.95 -0.69
N ILE A 270 23.33 -8.14 -1.53
CA ILE A 270 23.73 -7.20 -2.58
C ILE A 270 23.49 -7.86 -3.92
N ILE A 271 23.02 -7.07 -4.89
CA ILE A 271 22.95 -7.47 -6.29
C ILE A 271 23.88 -6.55 -7.07
N THR A 272 24.85 -7.12 -7.77
CA THR A 272 25.69 -6.37 -8.73
C THR A 272 25.64 -7.04 -10.10
N LYS A 273 25.97 -6.30 -11.17
CA LYS A 273 26.03 -6.87 -12.53
C LYS A 273 27.13 -7.94 -12.66
N SER A 274 28.26 -7.76 -11.98
CA SER A 274 29.40 -8.69 -12.07
C SER A 274 29.21 -9.95 -11.23
N ASP A 275 28.70 -9.78 -10.00
CA ASP A 275 28.71 -10.86 -9.01
C ASP A 275 27.33 -11.51 -8.84
N GLY A 276 26.28 -10.93 -9.43
CA GLY A 276 24.90 -11.37 -9.26
C GLY A 276 24.40 -11.13 -7.84
N PHE A 277 23.50 -12.01 -7.37
CA PHE A 277 22.90 -11.94 -6.04
C PHE A 277 23.81 -12.61 -5.00
N ILE A 278 24.22 -11.85 -3.97
CA ILE A 278 25.09 -12.31 -2.89
C ILE A 278 24.49 -11.96 -1.55
N TRP A 279 24.40 -12.95 -0.65
CA TRP A 279 24.13 -12.71 0.78
C TRP A 279 25.39 -12.19 1.48
N ILE A 280 25.37 -10.96 2.00
CA ILE A 280 26.48 -10.37 2.79
C ILE A 280 26.32 -10.68 4.28
N SER A 281 25.08 -10.71 4.75
CA SER A 281 24.74 -11.12 6.11
C SER A 281 23.53 -12.03 5.99
N ARG A 282 23.65 -13.27 6.47
CA ARG A 282 22.54 -14.20 6.51
C ARG A 282 22.55 -14.98 7.80
N LYS A 283 21.39 -15.14 8.41
CA LYS A 283 21.20 -16.07 9.51
C LYS A 283 21.52 -17.48 9.04
N HIS A 284 22.54 -18.06 9.66
CA HIS A 284 22.73 -19.50 9.68
C HIS A 284 22.08 -20.04 10.96
N TYR A 285 21.39 -21.18 10.87
CA TYR A 285 20.75 -21.82 12.03
C TYR A 285 21.70 -21.92 13.24
N PHE A 286 22.99 -22.17 12.98
CA PHE A 286 24.09 -21.87 13.90
C PHE A 286 25.41 -21.73 13.12
N ASN A 287 26.40 -21.06 13.70
CA ASN A 287 27.75 -21.00 13.16
C ASN A 287 28.50 -22.30 13.51
N LEU A 288 28.91 -23.07 12.50
CA LEU A 288 29.66 -24.32 12.67
C LEU A 288 30.97 -24.14 13.44
N ALA A 289 31.67 -23.01 13.26
CA ALA A 289 32.92 -22.72 13.98
C ALA A 289 32.69 -22.52 15.49
N LEU A 290 31.52 -22.04 15.90
CA LEU A 290 31.14 -21.87 17.30
C LEU A 290 30.50 -23.13 17.91
N ASN A 291 30.16 -24.13 17.09
CA ASN A 291 29.35 -25.28 17.49
C ASN A 291 30.01 -26.61 17.05
N GLY A 292 31.32 -26.77 17.34
CA GLY A 292 32.08 -27.97 16.96
C GLY A 292 31.50 -29.30 17.47
N GLU A 293 30.82 -29.26 18.62
CA GLU A 293 30.02 -30.35 19.21
C GLU A 293 29.00 -30.98 18.24
N PHE A 294 28.44 -30.18 17.32
CA PHE A 294 27.52 -30.69 16.31
C PHE A 294 28.21 -31.63 15.31
N LEU A 295 29.42 -31.26 14.85
CA LEU A 295 30.22 -32.08 13.94
C LEU A 295 30.64 -33.38 14.62
N HIS A 296 31.11 -33.29 15.87
CA HIS A 296 31.49 -34.46 16.65
C HIS A 296 30.35 -35.48 16.78
N ARG A 297 29.13 -35.01 17.06
CA ARG A 297 27.93 -35.86 17.15
C ARG A 297 27.54 -36.49 15.79
N LYS A 298 27.65 -35.74 14.68
CA LYS A 298 27.38 -36.30 13.34
C LYS A 298 28.40 -37.37 12.94
N ASP A 299 29.67 -37.19 13.27
CA ASP A 299 30.70 -38.17 12.97
C ASP A 299 30.53 -39.46 13.78
N LEU A 300 30.16 -39.35 15.05
CA LEU A 300 29.81 -40.51 15.88
C LEU A 300 28.60 -41.28 15.32
N GLN A 301 27.59 -40.57 14.81
CA GLN A 301 26.43 -41.21 14.18
C GLN A 301 26.78 -41.90 12.86
N ARG A 302 27.65 -41.31 12.04
CA ARG A 302 28.17 -41.94 10.81
C ARG A 302 28.92 -43.23 11.12
N ARG A 303 29.88 -43.18 12.06
CA ARG A 303 30.64 -44.36 12.49
C ARG A 303 29.75 -45.49 13.02
N LYS A 304 28.68 -45.15 13.76
CA LYS A 304 27.68 -46.13 14.24
C LYS A 304 26.84 -46.71 13.10
N ALA A 305 26.55 -45.95 12.05
CA ALA A 305 25.81 -46.42 10.89
C ALA A 305 26.66 -47.34 10.00
N ASP A 306 27.94 -47.01 9.83
CA ASP A 306 28.89 -47.83 9.06
C ASP A 306 29.18 -49.15 9.78
N ALA A 307 29.42 -49.12 11.10
CA ALA A 307 29.59 -50.32 11.92
C ALA A 307 28.34 -51.24 11.94
N LYS A 308 27.15 -50.72 11.61
CA LYS A 308 25.91 -51.50 11.52
C LYS A 308 25.71 -52.12 10.12
N LYS A 309 26.40 -51.61 9.09
CA LYS A 309 26.41 -52.17 7.74
C LYS A 309 27.46 -53.26 7.56
N ASP A 310 28.55 -53.20 8.31
CA ASP A 310 29.62 -54.21 8.27
C ASP A 310 29.34 -55.43 9.18
N GLY A 311 28.18 -55.43 9.86
CA GLY A 311 27.77 -56.46 10.82
C GLY A 311 26.57 -57.33 10.38
N ASP A 312 26.09 -57.17 9.14
CA ASP A 312 25.14 -58.06 8.44
C ASP A 312 25.88 -58.79 7.30
#